data_AF-A0A4R6FF76-F1
#
_entry.id   AF-A0A4R6FF76-F1
#
_cell.length_a   1.000
_cell.length_b   1.000
_cell.length_c   1.000
_cell.angle_alpha   90.00
_cell.angle_beta   90.00
_cell.angle_gamma   90.00
#
_symmetry.space_group_name_H-M   'P 1'
#
loop_
_entity.id
_entity.type
_entity.pdbx_description
1 polymer ?
#
loop_
_entity_poly.entity_id
_entity_poly.type
_entity_poly.pdbx_seq_one_letter_code
_entity_poly.pdbx_strand_id
1 'polypeptide(L)'
;MKLPFEEWTIEKRFSRNVSKLFNEAFICYKGAAYRASLLFSYLGFLTIIKEIIIKSNKATSIPQGRWDDIWKEYSMKMRTRKMNFMPLQMIRDLRFPMT
;
A
#
# COMPACT_ATOMS: atom_id res chain seq x y z
N MET A 1 -7.98 -25.71 5.49
CA MET A 1 -8.80 -25.03 4.47
C MET A 1 -7.87 -24.20 3.59
N LYS A 2 -7.89 -24.39 2.25
CA LYS A 2 -7.17 -23.50 1.32
C LYS A 2 -8.13 -22.39 0.89
N LEU A 3 -7.69 -21.14 0.98
CA LEU A 3 -8.49 -19.98 0.61
C LEU A 3 -8.17 -19.58 -0.84
N PRO A 4 -9.15 -19.22 -1.68
CA PRO A 4 -8.88 -18.68 -3.02
C PRO A 4 -7.93 -17.46 -2.98
N PHE A 5 -8.03 -16.66 -1.91
CA PHE A 5 -7.17 -15.52 -1.68
C PHE A 5 -5.70 -15.90 -1.40
N GLU A 6 -5.46 -17.08 -0.82
CA GLU A 6 -4.12 -17.62 -0.58
C GLU A 6 -3.44 -18.00 -1.90
N GLU A 7 -4.18 -18.60 -2.83
CA GLU A 7 -3.70 -18.94 -4.17
C GLU A 7 -3.40 -17.68 -4.99
N TRP A 8 -4.30 -16.69 -4.98
CA TRP A 8 -4.09 -15.40 -5.64
C TRP A 8 -2.82 -14.67 -5.15
N THR A 9 -2.53 -14.78 -3.84
CA THR A 9 -1.33 -14.15 -3.26
C THR A 9 -0.04 -14.81 -3.74
N ILE A 10 -0.06 -16.13 -3.97
CA ILE A 10 1.08 -16.88 -4.50
C ILE A 10 1.32 -16.52 -5.97
N GLU A 11 0.25 -16.40 -6.77
CA GLU A 11 0.33 -16.05 -8.19
C GLU A 11 0.96 -14.67 -8.42
N LYS A 12 0.58 -13.67 -7.62
CA LYS A 12 1.03 -12.28 -7.80
C LYS A 12 2.49 -12.02 -7.41
N ARG A 13 3.16 -12.95 -6.71
CA ARG A 13 4.57 -12.85 -6.28
C ARG A 13 4.92 -11.49 -5.65
N PHE A 14 4.22 -11.13 -4.59
CA PHE A 14 4.48 -9.89 -3.84
C PHE A 14 5.85 -9.87 -3.14
N SER A 15 6.26 -8.68 -2.66
CA SER A 15 7.48 -8.55 -1.86
C SER A 15 7.42 -9.39 -0.60
N ARG A 16 8.59 -9.78 -0.09
CA ARG A 16 8.71 -10.64 1.11
C ARG A 16 7.93 -10.08 2.31
N ASN A 17 7.86 -8.76 2.45
CA ASN A 17 7.15 -8.12 3.57
C ASN A 17 5.64 -8.26 3.41
N VAL A 18 5.13 -8.03 2.20
CA VAL A 18 3.71 -8.19 1.88
C VAL A 18 3.28 -9.65 2.04
N SER A 19 4.09 -10.60 1.56
CA SER A 19 3.80 -12.03 1.68
C SER A 19 3.75 -12.49 3.14
N LYS A 20 4.60 -11.94 4.02
CA LYS A 20 4.52 -12.21 5.46
C LYS A 20 3.21 -11.70 6.06
N LEU A 21 2.80 -10.47 5.74
CA LEU A 21 1.55 -9.89 6.25
C LEU A 21 0.32 -10.71 5.83
N PHE A 22 0.26 -11.16 4.57
CA PHE A 22 -0.85 -12.00 4.15
C PHE A 22 -0.81 -13.40 4.78
N ASN A 23 0.38 -13.97 5.01
CA ASN A 23 0.49 -15.24 5.72
C ASN A 23 -0.07 -15.16 7.16
N GLU A 24 0.28 -14.11 7.90
CA GLU A 24 -0.30 -13.84 9.22
C GLU A 24 -1.82 -13.61 9.13
N ALA A 25 -2.30 -12.93 8.08
CA ALA A 25 -3.73 -12.76 7.84
C ALA A 25 -4.45 -14.11 7.65
N PHE A 26 -3.84 -15.06 6.91
CA PHE A 26 -4.38 -16.41 6.70
C PHE A 26 -4.36 -17.24 7.98
N ILE A 27 -3.28 -17.17 8.76
CA ILE A 27 -3.18 -17.84 10.07
C ILE A 27 -4.28 -17.34 11.00
N CYS A 28 -4.45 -16.01 11.14
CA CYS A 28 -5.50 -15.43 11.96
C CYS A 28 -6.90 -15.78 11.46
N TYR A 29 -7.12 -15.85 10.14
CA TYR A 29 -8.39 -16.25 9.57
C TYR A 29 -8.74 -17.70 9.92
N LYS A 30 -7.78 -18.62 9.73
CA LYS A 30 -7.92 -20.05 10.05
C LYS A 30 -8.11 -20.28 11.57
N GLY A 31 -7.54 -19.41 12.40
CA GLY A 31 -7.71 -19.40 13.86
C GLY A 31 -8.91 -18.62 14.39
N ALA A 32 -9.89 -18.26 13.55
CA ALA A 32 -11.09 -17.49 13.91
C ALA A 32 -10.83 -16.09 14.52
N ALA A 33 -9.60 -15.58 14.42
CA ALA A 33 -9.23 -14.22 14.83
C ALA A 33 -9.50 -13.23 13.68
N TYR A 34 -10.77 -13.08 13.30
CA TYR A 34 -11.18 -12.35 12.09
C TYR A 34 -10.75 -10.87 12.09
N ARG A 35 -10.78 -10.21 13.25
CA ARG A 35 -10.35 -8.80 13.38
C ARG A 35 -8.86 -8.63 13.10
N ALA A 36 -8.04 -9.54 13.62
CA ALA A 36 -6.60 -9.53 13.36
C ALA A 36 -6.31 -9.86 11.89
N SER A 37 -7.02 -10.84 11.34
CA SER A 37 -6.93 -11.19 9.92
C SER A 37 -7.20 -9.98 9.02
N LEU A 38 -8.29 -9.25 9.28
CA LEU A 38 -8.64 -8.04 8.53
C LEU A 38 -7.56 -6.95 8.65
N LEU A 39 -7.01 -6.75 9.84
CA LEU A 39 -5.94 -5.77 10.07
C LEU A 39 -4.68 -6.11 9.27
N PHE A 40 -4.26 -7.38 9.26
CA PHE A 40 -3.10 -7.82 8.49
C PHE A 40 -3.34 -7.73 6.97
N SER A 41 -4.52 -8.09 6.48
CA SER A 41 -4.88 -7.88 5.07
C SER A 41 -4.81 -6.41 4.67
N TYR A 42 -5.34 -5.52 5.50
CA TYR A 42 -5.29 -4.08 5.28
C TYR A 42 -3.85 -3.55 5.24
N LEU A 43 -3.00 -3.96 6.18
CA LEU A 43 -1.57 -3.61 6.18
C LEU A 43 -0.84 -4.15 4.93
N GLY A 44 -1.18 -5.36 4.49
CA GLY A 44 -0.65 -5.95 3.25
C GLY A 44 -0.97 -5.09 2.04
N PHE A 45 -2.23 -4.68 1.87
CA PHE A 45 -2.64 -3.80 0.77
C PHE A 45 -2.00 -2.42 0.83
N LEU A 46 -1.91 -1.80 2.02
CA LEU A 46 -1.20 -0.52 2.16
C LEU A 46 0.26 -0.62 1.76
N THR A 47 0.91 -1.72 2.10
CA THR A 47 2.32 -1.96 1.76
C THR A 47 2.48 -2.13 0.24
N ILE A 48 1.57 -2.85 -0.42
CA ILE A 48 1.54 -2.94 -1.89
C ILE A 48 1.41 -1.56 -2.53
N ILE A 49 0.43 -0.77 -2.10
CA ILE A 49 0.19 0.58 -2.65
C ILE A 49 1.44 1.45 -2.46
N LYS A 50 2.04 1.41 -1.27
CA LYS A 50 3.28 2.14 -0.97
C LYS A 50 4.43 1.72 -1.89
N GLU A 51 4.62 0.41 -2.09
CA GLU A 51 5.66 -0.09 -3.00
C GLU A 51 5.42 0.35 -4.45
N ILE A 52 4.16 0.35 -4.91
CA ILE A 52 3.79 0.83 -6.25
C ILE A 52 4.14 2.31 -6.39
N ILE A 53 3.81 3.15 -5.41
CA ILE A 53 4.10 4.59 -5.46
C ILE A 53 5.61 4.85 -5.45
N ILE A 54 6.36 4.10 -4.65
CA ILE A 54 7.82 4.23 -4.62
C ILE A 54 8.46 3.78 -5.94
N LYS A 55 7.92 2.71 -6.55
CA LYS A 55 8.41 2.18 -7.83
C LYS A 55 7.91 2.98 -9.03
N SER A 56 6.82 3.72 -8.90
CA SER A 56 6.25 4.47 -10.02
C SER A 56 7.26 5.53 -10.45
N ASN A 57 7.73 5.39 -11.68
CA ASN A 57 8.65 6.36 -12.25
C ASN A 57 7.87 7.63 -12.60
N LYS A 58 8.55 8.77 -12.53
CA LYS A 58 8.01 10.09 -12.84
C LYS A 58 7.35 10.08 -14.22
N ALA A 59 6.13 10.62 -14.31
CA ALA A 59 5.48 10.85 -15.59
C ALA A 59 6.30 11.85 -16.43
N THR A 60 6.60 11.48 -17.67
CA THR A 60 7.47 12.25 -18.60
C THR A 60 7.00 13.69 -18.83
N SER A 61 5.72 13.99 -18.57
CA SER A 61 5.09 15.30 -18.76
C SER A 61 5.35 16.32 -17.65
N ILE A 62 5.99 15.94 -16.53
CA ILE A 62 6.25 16.87 -15.41
C ILE A 62 7.71 17.35 -15.47
N PRO A 63 7.99 18.67 -15.41
CA PRO A 63 9.35 19.19 -15.27
C PRO A 63 10.03 18.64 -14.00
N GLN A 64 11.32 18.29 -14.06
CA GLN A 64 12.03 17.65 -12.94
C GLN A 64 11.98 18.48 -11.65
N GLY A 65 12.16 19.81 -11.73
CA GLY A 65 12.11 20.69 -10.56
C GLY A 65 10.76 20.62 -9.82
N ARG A 66 9.64 20.62 -10.54
CA ARG A 66 8.30 20.54 -9.91
C ARG A 66 8.06 19.18 -9.26
N TRP A 67 8.61 18.11 -9.83
CA TRP A 67 8.52 16.77 -9.25
C TRP A 67 9.35 16.66 -7.96
N ASP A 68 10.55 17.25 -7.95
CA ASP A 68 11.44 17.24 -6.79
C ASP A 68 10.87 18.05 -5.61
N ASP A 69 10.19 19.16 -5.88
CA ASP A 69 9.49 19.97 -4.87
C ASP A 69 8.33 19.19 -4.24
N ILE A 70 7.51 18.56 -5.08
CA ILE A 70 6.43 17.66 -4.64
C ILE A 70 7.01 16.54 -3.77
N TRP A 71 8.07 15.88 -4.23
CA TRP A 71 8.72 14.81 -3.47
C TRP A 71 9.30 15.26 -2.13
N LYS A 72 9.91 16.45 -2.07
CA LYS A 72 10.39 17.05 -0.82
C LYS A 72 9.25 17.30 0.15
N GLU A 73 8.15 17.87 -0.32
CA GLU A 73 6.97 18.12 0.51
C GLU A 73 6.38 16.82 1.06
N TYR A 74 6.17 15.82 0.20
CA TYR A 74 5.65 14.51 0.60
C TYR A 74 6.60 13.78 1.56
N SER A 75 7.91 13.81 1.32
CA SER A 75 8.92 13.18 2.17
C SER A 75 8.96 13.81 3.57
N MET A 76 8.87 15.14 3.65
CA MET A 76 8.82 15.89 4.91
C MET A 76 7.50 15.62 5.67
N LYS A 77 6.38 15.51 4.96
CA LYS A 77 5.05 15.19 5.53
C LYS A 77 4.93 13.74 6.00
N MET A 78 5.55 12.79 5.30
CA MET A 78 5.67 11.39 5.71
C MET A 78 6.53 11.24 6.97
N ARG A 79 7.63 12.00 7.07
CA ARG A 79 8.53 11.98 8.24
C ARG A 79 7.87 12.53 9.51
N THR A 80 6.97 13.49 9.38
CA THR A 80 6.24 14.13 10.49
C THR A 80 4.97 13.39 10.92
N ARG A 81 4.39 12.52 10.08
CA ARG A 81 3.14 11.77 10.34
C ARG A 81 3.34 10.33 10.78
N LYS A 82 4.30 10.05 11.66
CA LYS A 82 4.45 8.70 12.25
C LYS A 82 3.29 8.26 13.16
N MET A 83 2.23 9.07 13.33
CA MET A 83 1.18 8.83 14.32
C MET A 83 -0.28 8.94 13.87
N ASN A 84 -0.60 9.17 12.59
CA ASN A 84 -2.00 9.16 12.14
C ASN A 84 -2.19 8.41 10.81
N PHE A 85 -2.87 7.26 10.89
CA PHE A 85 -3.33 6.44 9.77
C PHE A 85 -3.92 7.30 8.64
N MET A 86 -3.31 7.26 7.45
CA MET A 86 -3.83 7.94 6.25
C MET A 86 -3.70 7.07 5.00
N PRO A 87 -4.79 6.41 4.59
CA PRO A 87 -4.99 6.03 3.19
C PRO A 87 -6.06 6.88 2.49
N LEU A 88 -7.01 7.46 3.22
CA LEU A 88 -8.22 8.05 2.64
C LEU A 88 -8.00 9.43 1.99
N GLN A 89 -7.01 10.20 2.44
CA GLN A 89 -6.70 11.51 1.85
C GLN A 89 -5.97 11.37 0.51
N MET A 90 -5.12 10.35 0.37
CA MET A 90 -4.31 10.16 -0.82
C MET A 90 -5.14 9.72 -2.04
N ILE A 91 -6.24 8.97 -1.83
CA ILE A 91 -7.20 8.61 -2.90
C ILE A 91 -8.05 9.82 -3.32
N ARG A 92 -8.30 10.76 -2.39
CA ARG A 92 -9.09 11.97 -2.67
C ARG A 92 -8.33 12.97 -3.55
N ASP A 93 -7.00 13.04 -3.38
CA ASP A 93 -6.11 13.95 -4.11
C ASP A 93 -5.69 13.42 -5.49
N LEU A 94 -5.86 12.11 -5.75
CA LEU A 94 -5.61 11.46 -7.04
C LEU A 94 -6.81 11.49 -8.00
N ARG A 95 -7.75 12.43 -7.83
CA ARG A 95 -8.87 12.61 -8.75
C ARG A 95 -8.33 13.22 -10.06
N PHE A 96 -7.93 12.34 -10.98
CA PHE A 96 -7.55 12.70 -12.35
C PHE A 96 -8.65 13.57 -12.98
N PRO A 97 -8.32 14.75 -13.53
CA PRO A 97 -9.29 15.49 -14.34
C PRO A 97 -9.60 14.65 -15.58
N MET A 98 -10.83 14.17 -15.68
CA MET A 98 -11.37 13.68 -16.95
C MET A 98 -11.70 14.88 -17.82
N THR A 99 -10.82 15.18 -18.77
CA THR A 99 -11.10 15.87 -20.03
C THR A 99 -10.13 15.35 -21.06
#